data_AF-A0A7G5F3B4-F1
#
_entry.id   AF-A0A7G5F3B4-F1
#
_cell.length_a   1.000
_cell.length_b   1.000
_cell.length_c   1.000
_cell.angle_alpha   90.00
_cell.angle_beta   90.00
_cell.angle_gamma   90.00
#
_symmetry.space_group_name_H-M   'P 1'
#
loop_
_entity.id
_entity.type
_entity.pdbx_description
1 polymer ?
#
loop_
_entity_poly.entity_id
_entity_poly.type
_entity_poly.pdbx_seq_one_letter_code
_entity_poly.pdbx_strand_id
1 'polypeptide(L)'
;IKNNMASFRFAPLALIFIFALCVMFAVDNTEAGSITGCGGGCLLGRCYRPGCTCVRRICRRNHIVAAEAKTVDDHRLLCISHEDCFRKGSGNYCAFSPNTNIHYGWCFYAES
;
A
#
# COMPACT_ATOMS: atom_id res chain seq x y z
N ILE A 1 11.03 -58.85 -29.84
CA ILE A 1 10.35 -57.57 -30.13
C ILE A 1 11.19 -56.47 -29.48
N LYS A 2 11.73 -55.55 -30.28
CA LYS A 2 12.66 -54.49 -29.87
C LYS A 2 11.83 -53.22 -29.66
N ASN A 3 11.55 -52.85 -28.42
CA ASN A 3 10.90 -51.58 -28.12
C ASN A 3 11.95 -50.57 -27.66
N ASN A 4 12.39 -49.75 -28.62
CA ASN A 4 13.03 -48.46 -28.37
C ASN A 4 11.96 -47.42 -27.98
N MET A 5 12.42 -46.32 -27.36
CA MET A 5 11.72 -45.04 -27.11
C MET A 5 10.70 -45.03 -25.96
N ALA A 6 10.62 -44.02 -25.09
CA ALA A 6 11.27 -42.71 -25.03
C ALA A 6 11.36 -42.27 -23.57
N SER A 7 12.48 -41.68 -23.15
CA SER A 7 12.52 -40.87 -21.92
C SER A 7 11.71 -39.59 -22.17
N PHE A 8 10.41 -39.68 -21.91
CA PHE A 8 9.47 -38.60 -22.12
C PHE A 8 9.83 -37.43 -21.21
N ARG A 9 10.12 -36.28 -21.84
CA ARG A 9 10.62 -35.04 -21.26
C ARG A 9 9.56 -34.35 -20.38
N PHE A 10 9.19 -34.95 -19.26
CA PHE A 10 8.32 -34.33 -18.24
C PHE A 10 9.08 -33.41 -17.28
N ALA A 11 10.40 -33.63 -17.14
CA ALA A 11 11.28 -32.81 -16.31
C ALA A 11 11.29 -31.29 -16.64
N PRO A 12 11.33 -30.83 -17.91
CA PRO A 12 11.40 -29.40 -18.21
C PRO A 12 10.09 -28.68 -17.90
N LEU A 13 8.92 -29.32 -18.09
CA LEU A 13 7.63 -28.71 -17.78
C LEU A 13 7.44 -28.53 -16.28
N ALA A 14 7.86 -29.51 -15.48
CA ALA A 14 7.85 -29.40 -14.03
C ALA A 14 8.78 -28.28 -13.53
N LEU A 15 9.98 -28.15 -14.11
CA LEU A 15 10.91 -27.07 -13.81
C LEU A 15 10.34 -25.69 -14.16
N ILE A 16 9.67 -25.55 -15.31
CA ILE A 16 9.01 -24.30 -15.71
C ILE A 16 7.89 -23.94 -14.73
N PHE A 17 7.10 -24.92 -14.29
CA PHE A 17 6.03 -24.70 -13.32
C PHE A 17 6.57 -24.27 -11.93
N ILE A 18 7.67 -24.90 -11.49
CA ILE A 18 8.37 -24.52 -10.26
C ILE A 18 8.94 -23.10 -10.38
N PHE A 19 9.57 -22.77 -11.51
CA PHE A 19 10.13 -21.44 -11.75
C PHE A 19 9.05 -20.36 -11.77
N ALA A 20 7.90 -20.62 -12.38
CA ALA A 20 6.76 -19.71 -12.37
C ALA A 20 6.20 -19.48 -10.96
N LEU A 21 6.11 -20.54 -10.13
CA LEU A 21 5.71 -20.41 -8.73
C LEU A 21 6.73 -19.59 -7.92
N CYS A 22 8.04 -19.80 -8.12
CA CYS A 22 9.09 -19.03 -7.46
C CYS A 22 9.09 -17.54 -7.84
N VAL A 23 8.82 -17.21 -9.10
CA VAL A 23 8.77 -15.81 -9.57
C VAL A 23 7.58 -15.06 -9.00
N MET A 24 6.44 -15.71 -8.78
CA MET A 24 5.29 -15.08 -8.08
C MET A 24 5.56 -14.82 -6.59
N PHE A 25 6.51 -15.54 -5.98
CA PHE A 25 6.95 -15.34 -4.59
C PHE A 25 8.06 -14.29 -4.44
N ALA A 26 8.64 -13.80 -5.55
CA ALA A 26 9.49 -12.61 -5.55
C ALA A 26 8.61 -11.35 -5.44
N VAL A 27 7.92 -11.24 -4.30
CA VAL A 27 7.34 -9.99 -3.83
C VAL A 27 8.49 -9.00 -3.68
N ASP A 28 8.37 -7.86 -4.35
CA ASP A 28 9.28 -6.73 -4.21
C ASP A 28 9.48 -6.39 -2.73
N ASN A 29 10.75 -6.25 -2.35
CA ASN A 29 11.14 -5.62 -1.10
C ASN A 29 10.76 -4.14 -1.15
N THR A 30 9.48 -3.82 -0.97
CA THR A 30 9.12 -2.47 -0.54
C THR A 30 9.56 -2.35 0.91
N GLU A 31 10.67 -1.65 1.07
CA GLU A 31 11.24 -1.10 2.29
C GLU A 31 10.42 -1.41 3.56
N ALA A 32 11.00 -2.27 4.39
CA ALA A 32 10.49 -2.63 5.70
C ALA A 32 10.35 -1.38 6.60
N GLY A 33 9.22 -0.69 6.48
CA GLY A 33 8.75 0.29 7.44
C GLY A 33 8.24 -0.39 8.71
N SER A 34 9.12 -1.10 9.43
CA SER A 34 8.93 -1.76 10.72
C SER A 34 7.73 -2.72 10.82
N ILE A 35 7.96 -3.89 11.42
CA ILE A 35 6.96 -4.90 11.78
C ILE A 35 5.89 -4.36 12.79
N THR A 36 6.00 -3.09 13.21
CA THR A 36 4.98 -2.31 13.94
C THR A 36 4.12 -1.39 13.04
N GLY A 37 4.25 -1.49 11.72
CA GLY A 37 3.62 -0.66 10.69
C GLY A 37 2.13 -0.94 10.49
N CYS A 38 1.50 -0.19 9.59
CA CYS A 38 0.15 -0.46 9.06
C CYS A 38 0.12 -1.76 8.22
N GLY A 39 0.92 -2.77 8.54
CA GLY A 39 1.13 -3.97 7.74
C GLY A 39 -0.18 -4.73 7.51
N GLY A 40 -0.40 -5.13 6.26
CA GLY A 40 -1.57 -5.89 5.83
C GLY A 40 -2.17 -5.34 4.53
N GLY A 41 -2.92 -6.21 3.85
CA GLY A 41 -3.76 -5.80 2.74
C GLY A 41 -5.10 -5.24 3.21
N CYS A 42 -5.65 -4.30 2.46
CA CYS A 42 -7.00 -3.76 2.65
C CYS A 42 -7.88 -4.13 1.45
N LEU A 43 -8.09 -5.43 1.22
CA LEU A 43 -8.93 -5.94 0.14
C LEU A 43 -10.37 -5.39 0.19
N LEU A 44 -10.89 -5.18 1.40
CA LEU A 44 -12.20 -4.57 1.66
C LEU A 44 -12.15 -3.03 1.72
N GLY A 45 -11.05 -2.41 1.29
CA GLY A 45 -10.87 -0.96 1.23
C GLY A 45 -10.62 -0.27 2.57
N ARG A 46 -10.52 -1.01 3.69
CA ARG A 46 -10.30 -0.45 5.03
C ARG A 46 -9.10 -1.06 5.73
N CYS A 47 -8.43 -0.20 6.50
CA CYS A 47 -7.40 -0.58 7.46
C CYS A 47 -8.00 -0.51 8.85
N TYR A 48 -7.81 -1.55 9.66
CA TYR A 48 -8.38 -1.60 11.01
C TYR A 48 -7.61 -0.77 12.03
N ARG A 49 -6.33 -0.49 11.74
CA ARG A 49 -5.45 0.20 12.66
C ARG A 49 -5.60 1.73 12.51
N PRO A 50 -5.83 2.48 13.61
CA PRO A 50 -5.86 3.94 13.58
C PRO A 50 -4.55 4.51 13.02
N GLY A 51 -4.64 5.64 12.31
CA GLY A 51 -3.49 6.25 11.65
C GLY A 51 -2.99 5.52 10.39
N CYS A 52 -3.76 4.53 9.91
CA CYS A 52 -3.53 3.83 8.66
C CYS A 52 -4.61 4.12 7.64
N THR A 53 -4.22 4.28 6.39
CA THR A 53 -5.14 4.40 5.25
C THR A 53 -4.85 3.32 4.21
N CYS A 54 -5.88 2.98 3.45
CA CYS A 54 -5.77 2.01 2.36
C CYS A 54 -5.31 2.71 1.09
N VAL A 55 -4.11 2.40 0.61
CA VAL A 55 -3.58 2.90 -0.67
C VAL A 55 -3.24 1.70 -1.53
N ARG A 56 -3.84 1.61 -2.72
CA ARG A 56 -3.61 0.50 -3.68
C ARG A 56 -3.70 -0.89 -3.03
N ARG A 57 -4.73 -1.11 -2.20
CA ARG A 57 -4.98 -2.37 -1.44
C ARG A 57 -3.94 -2.71 -0.38
N ILE A 58 -3.06 -1.78 -0.02
CA ILE A 58 -2.09 -1.93 1.07
C ILE A 58 -2.37 -0.88 2.14
N CYS A 59 -2.34 -1.30 3.39
CA CYS A 59 -2.44 -0.37 4.50
C CYS A 59 -1.11 0.37 4.71
N ARG A 60 -1.16 1.70 4.67
CA ARG A 60 0.00 2.58 4.83
C ARG A 60 -0.26 3.60 5.94
N ARG A 61 0.81 4.06 6.61
CA ARG A 61 0.70 5.09 7.64
C ARG A 61 0.36 6.43 7.00
N ASN A 62 -0.59 7.16 7.56
CA ASN A 62 -1.06 8.44 7.02
C ASN A 62 0.08 9.45 6.83
N HIS A 63 1.00 9.55 7.79
CA HIS A 63 2.14 10.48 7.68
C HIS A 63 3.12 10.10 6.56
N ILE A 64 3.27 8.82 6.23
CA ILE A 64 4.11 8.36 5.11
C ILE A 64 3.43 8.73 3.79
N VAL A 65 2.12 8.49 3.69
CA VAL A 65 1.34 8.91 2.52
C VAL A 65 1.41 10.42 2.31
N ALA A 66 1.34 11.20 3.39
CA ALA A 66 1.49 12.66 3.32
C ALA A 66 2.91 13.12 2.95
N ALA A 67 3.95 12.42 3.44
CA ALA A 67 5.34 12.74 3.13
C ALA A 67 5.71 12.44 1.66
N GLU A 68 5.16 11.36 1.09
CA GLU A 68 5.43 10.94 -0.29
C GLU A 68 4.53 11.61 -1.33
N ALA A 69 3.47 12.29 -0.89
CA ALA A 69 2.55 12.95 -1.80
C ALA A 69 3.26 14.08 -2.56
N LYS A 70 3.04 14.11 -3.88
CA LYS A 70 3.51 15.18 -4.75
C LYS A 70 2.51 16.33 -4.77
N THR A 71 1.23 15.99 -4.72
CA THR A 71 0.14 16.97 -4.74
C THR A 71 -0.87 16.68 -3.62
N VAL A 72 -1.60 17.71 -3.20
CA VAL A 72 -2.69 17.59 -2.21
C VAL A 72 -3.84 16.70 -2.71
N ASP A 73 -3.89 16.40 -4.01
CA ASP A 73 -4.94 15.58 -4.63
C ASP A 73 -4.55 14.11 -4.74
N ASP A 74 -3.31 13.74 -4.41
CA ASP A 74 -2.83 12.35 -4.44
C ASP A 74 -3.64 11.43 -3.50
N HIS A 75 -4.27 12.00 -2.46
CA HIS A 75 -5.20 11.30 -1.60
C HIS A 75 -6.30 12.24 -1.09
N ARG A 76 -7.56 11.78 -1.10
CA ARG A 76 -8.75 12.57 -0.69
C ARG A 76 -8.72 13.17 0.72
N LEU A 77 -7.78 12.74 1.55
CA LEU A 77 -7.66 13.16 2.95
C LEU A 77 -6.45 14.07 3.17
N LEU A 78 -5.64 14.32 2.13
CA LEU A 78 -4.57 15.31 2.22
C LEU A 78 -5.15 16.72 2.14
N CYS A 79 -4.52 17.63 2.88
CA CYS A 79 -4.90 19.03 2.96
C CYS A 79 -3.68 19.93 3.16
N ILE A 80 -3.82 21.18 2.72
CA ILE A 80 -2.89 22.28 3.03
C ILE A 80 -3.53 23.20 4.08
N SER A 81 -4.87 23.24 4.14
CA SER A 81 -5.63 24.09 5.06
C SER A 81 -6.87 23.38 5.63
N HIS A 82 -7.48 24.00 6.64
CA HIS A 82 -8.82 23.57 7.12
C HIS A 82 -9.87 23.72 6.01
N GLU A 83 -9.80 24.78 5.21
CA GLU A 83 -10.71 25.02 4.09
C GLU A 83 -10.69 23.89 3.07
N ASP A 84 -9.52 23.31 2.79
CA ASP A 84 -9.41 22.17 1.88
C ASP A 84 -10.24 20.99 2.36
N CYS A 85 -10.21 20.70 3.67
CA CYS A 85 -10.99 19.61 4.25
C CYS A 85 -12.49 19.85 4.11
N PHE A 86 -12.94 21.10 4.35
CA PHE A 86 -14.34 21.48 4.14
C PHE A 86 -14.75 21.33 2.67
N ARG A 87 -13.95 21.87 1.74
CA ARG A 87 -14.22 21.80 0.30
C ARG A 87 -14.26 20.37 -0.23
N LYS A 88 -13.40 19.49 0.32
CA LYS A 88 -13.38 18.06 -0.02
C LYS A 88 -14.47 17.24 0.68
N GLY A 89 -15.16 17.81 1.67
CA GLY A 89 -16.12 17.09 2.52
C GLY A 89 -15.47 15.96 3.32
N SER A 90 -14.16 16.03 3.56
CA SER A 90 -13.36 14.97 4.20
C SER A 90 -13.08 15.24 5.68
N GLY A 91 -13.47 16.41 6.19
CA GLY A 91 -13.31 16.82 7.57
C GLY A 91 -13.54 18.32 7.76
N ASN A 92 -13.38 18.79 8.98
CA ASN A 92 -13.40 20.22 9.34
C ASN A 92 -12.05 20.71 9.87
N TYR A 93 -11.09 19.81 10.05
CA TYR A 93 -9.76 20.12 10.58
C TYR A 93 -8.66 19.41 9.79
N CYS A 94 -7.53 20.08 9.60
CA CYS A 94 -6.34 19.58 8.91
C CYS A 94 -5.21 19.42 9.93
N ALA A 95 -4.90 18.20 10.35
CA ALA A 95 -3.76 17.97 11.25
C ALA A 95 -2.48 17.73 10.47
N PHE A 96 -1.49 18.58 10.73
CA PHE A 96 -0.12 18.33 10.30
C PHE A 96 0.58 17.38 11.26
N SER A 97 1.40 16.50 10.70
CA SER A 97 2.32 15.68 11.49
C SER A 97 3.41 16.59 12.07
N PRO A 98 3.90 16.34 13.30
CA PRO A 98 4.94 17.19 13.92
C PRO A 98 6.29 17.19 13.19
N ASN A 99 6.47 16.35 12.15
CA ASN A 99 7.67 16.34 11.34
C ASN A 99 7.66 17.47 10.31
N THR A 100 8.66 18.35 10.36
CA THR A 100 8.79 19.54 9.49
C THR A 100 8.94 19.23 8.01
N ASN A 101 9.29 17.99 7.65
CA ASN A 101 9.47 17.58 6.25
C ASN A 101 8.18 17.09 5.58
N ILE A 102 7.04 17.16 6.28
CA ILE A 102 5.74 16.74 5.74
C ILE A 102 4.95 18.00 5.35
N HIS A 103 4.78 18.20 4.05
CA HIS A 103 4.16 19.41 3.49
C HIS A 103 2.63 19.43 3.57
N TYR A 104 2.00 18.26 3.77
CA TYR A 104 0.56 18.12 3.76
C TYR A 104 0.04 17.56 5.09
N GLY A 105 -1.08 18.09 5.54
CA GLY A 105 -1.81 17.57 6.68
C GLY A 105 -2.80 16.47 6.31
N TRP A 106 -3.56 16.02 7.30
CA TRP A 106 -4.59 15.01 7.18
C TRP A 106 -5.94 15.53 7.67
N CYS A 107 -6.98 15.38 6.84
CA CYS A 107 -8.34 15.76 7.18
C CYS A 107 -9.01 14.75 8.13
N PHE A 108 -9.70 15.28 9.13
CA PHE A 108 -10.62 14.53 9.98
C PHE A 108 -11.72 15.45 10.53
N TYR A 109 -12.75 14.84 11.12
CA TYR A 109 -13.79 15.56 11.83
C TYR A 109 -13.39 15.70 13.30
N ALA A 110 -13.10 16.92 13.71
CA ALA A 110 -12.91 17.31 15.11
C ALA A 110 -14.25 17.82 15.66
N GLU A 111 -14.59 17.41 16.88
CA GLU A 111 -15.66 18.05 17.64
C GLU A 111 -15.17 19.45 18.10
N SER A 112 -16.09 20.41 18.11
CA SER A 112 -15.83 21.81 18.46
C SER A 112 -16.05 22.07 19.94
#